data_AF-A0A538CWV1-F1
#
_entry.id   AF-A0A538CWV1-F1
#
_cell.length_a   1.000
_cell.length_b   1.000
_cell.length_c   1.000
_cell.angle_alpha   90.00
_cell.angle_beta   90.00
_cell.angle_gamma   90.00
#
_symmetry.space_group_name_H-M   'P 1'
#
loop_
_entity.id
_entity.type
_entity.pdbx_description
1 polymer ?
#
loop_
_entity_poly.entity_id
_entity_poly.type
_entity_poly.pdbx_seq_one_letter_code
_entity_poly.pdbx_strand_id
1 'polypeptide(L)'
;SPSSAHLAPGASLRLNPADFGKLGLPRGATVRITSSRGSIDAPAIGDGGVPEGSAAMVFNQANASVAALIDASARVTGVRVERP
;
A
#
# COMPACT_ATOMS: atom_id res chain seq x y z
N SER A 1 -18.91 -3.11 -16.53
CA SER A 1 -19.73 -1.93 -16.93
C SER A 1 -18.96 -0.66 -16.54
N PRO A 2 -19.06 0.44 -17.31
CA PRO A 2 -18.34 1.70 -17.04
C PRO A 2 -18.74 2.38 -15.73
N SER A 3 -19.89 2.01 -15.17
CA SER A 3 -20.52 2.62 -14.00
C SER A 3 -19.68 2.56 -12.71
N SER A 4 -18.63 1.73 -12.64
CA SER A 4 -17.78 1.60 -11.44
C SER A 4 -16.43 2.35 -11.54
N ALA A 5 -16.07 2.88 -12.70
CA ALA A 5 -14.72 3.42 -12.93
C ALA A 5 -14.37 4.65 -12.07
N HIS A 6 -15.36 5.44 -11.65
CA HIS A 6 -15.16 6.69 -10.89
C HIS A 6 -15.38 6.55 -9.37
N LEU A 7 -15.74 5.36 -8.89
CA LEU A 7 -15.98 5.10 -7.47
C LEU A 7 -14.71 4.66 -6.73
N ALA A 8 -13.65 4.31 -7.46
CA ALA A 8 -12.42 3.80 -6.89
C ALA A 8 -11.60 4.96 -6.26
N PRO A 9 -11.34 4.95 -4.94
CA PRO A 9 -10.71 6.06 -4.22
C PRO A 9 -9.21 6.23 -4.54
N GLY A 10 -8.62 5.30 -5.29
CA GLY A 10 -7.19 5.22 -5.53
C GLY A 10 -6.49 4.27 -4.55
N ALA A 11 -5.35 3.72 -5.00
CA ALA A 11 -4.44 2.93 -4.20
C ALA A 11 -3.85 3.79 -3.09
N SER A 12 -3.94 3.26 -1.87
CA SER A 12 -3.33 3.79 -0.65
C SER A 12 -2.73 2.61 0.11
N LEU A 13 -1.62 2.83 0.80
CA LEU A 13 -1.05 1.86 1.72
C LEU A 13 -1.80 1.96 3.05
N ARG A 14 -2.58 0.95 3.39
CA ARG A 14 -3.25 0.84 4.69
C ARG A 14 -2.34 0.10 5.65
N LEU A 15 -2.04 0.74 6.78
CA LEU A 15 -1.21 0.19 7.86
C LEU A 15 -1.94 0.30 9.18
N ASN A 16 -1.61 -0.58 10.12
CA ASN A 16 -2.05 -0.40 11.49
C ASN A 16 -1.54 0.94 12.04
N PRO A 17 -2.36 1.73 12.77
CA PRO A 17 -1.90 2.99 13.36
C PRO A 17 -0.65 2.89 14.24
N ALA A 18 -0.42 1.74 14.91
CA ALA A 18 0.77 1.50 15.72
C ALA A 18 2.06 1.40 14.89
N ASP A 19 1.97 0.97 13.62
CA ASP A 19 3.13 0.78 12.77
C ASP A 19 3.69 2.10 12.22
N PHE A 20 2.88 3.17 12.13
CA PHE A 20 3.37 4.51 11.77
C PHE A 20 4.47 4.99 12.73
N GLY A 21 4.29 4.76 14.03
CA GLY A 21 5.28 5.12 15.04
C GLY A 21 6.57 4.30 14.90
N LYS A 22 6.45 2.99 14.69
CA LYS A 22 7.59 2.08 14.50
C LYS A 22 8.41 2.43 13.26
N LEU A 23 7.73 2.86 12.19
CA LEU A 23 8.35 3.24 10.91
C LEU A 23 8.79 4.71 10.85
N GLY A 24 8.50 5.52 11.89
CA GLY A 24 8.78 6.96 11.88
C GLY A 24 8.06 7.73 10.78
N LEU A 25 6.87 7.27 10.37
CA LEU A 25 6.10 7.86 9.29
C LEU A 25 5.08 8.87 9.82
N PRO A 26 4.99 10.08 9.22
CA PRO A 26 3.88 10.97 9.47
C PRO A 26 2.57 10.36 8.92
N ARG A 27 1.44 10.63 9.58
CA ARG A 27 0.12 10.24 9.07
C ARG A 27 -0.15 10.95 7.75
N GLY A 28 -0.61 10.21 6.74
CA GLY A 28 -0.92 10.76 5.41
C GLY A 28 0.31 11.02 4.53
N ALA A 29 1.52 10.61 4.95
CA ALA A 29 2.72 10.74 4.13
C ALA A 29 2.63 9.88 2.86
N THR A 30 3.14 10.41 1.75
CA THR A 30 3.49 9.59 0.59
C THR A 30 4.72 8.77 0.92
N VAL A 31 4.64 7.46 0.72
CA VAL A 31 5.72 6.52 1.00
C VAL A 31 6.08 5.74 -0.25
N ARG A 32 7.35 5.35 -0.34
CA ARG A 32 7.85 4.38 -1.29
C ARG A 32 7.60 2.98 -0.72
N ILE A 33 6.88 2.16 -1.46
CA ILE A 33 6.65 0.74 -1.17
C ILE A 33 7.47 -0.08 -2.15
N THR A 34 8.40 -0.89 -1.65
CA THR A 34 9.30 -1.73 -2.45
C THR A 34 9.09 -3.19 -2.12
N SER A 35 8.99 -4.05 -3.14
CA SER A 35 8.98 -5.52 -3.01
C SER A 35 10.13 -6.15 -3.80
N SER A 36 10.14 -7.48 -3.90
CA SER A 36 11.07 -8.20 -4.78
C SER A 36 10.87 -7.92 -6.27
N ARG A 37 9.72 -7.36 -6.68
CA ARG A 37 9.35 -7.15 -8.08
C ARG A 37 9.53 -5.70 -8.56
N GLY A 38 9.47 -4.74 -7.65
CA GLY A 38 9.57 -3.34 -7.99
C GLY A 38 9.13 -2.43 -6.86
N SER A 39 8.89 -1.16 -7.21
CA SER A 39 8.50 -0.14 -6.24
C SER A 39 7.42 0.78 -6.78
N ILE A 40 6.55 1.27 -5.89
CA ILE A 40 5.52 2.28 -6.19
C ILE A 40 5.49 3.33 -5.08
N ASP A 41 4.94 4.51 -5.39
CA ASP A 41 4.62 5.52 -4.38
C ASP A 41 3.11 5.57 -4.14
N ALA A 42 2.70 5.63 -2.87
CA ALA A 42 1.30 5.81 -2.50
C ALA A 42 1.17 6.51 -1.15
N PRO A 43 0.05 7.20 -0.88
CA PRO A 43 -0.23 7.73 0.45
C PRO A 43 -0.43 6.59 1.47
N ALA A 44 0.19 6.73 2.65
CA ALA A 44 0.00 5.84 3.78
C ALA A 44 -1.14 6.35 4.69
N ILE A 45 -2.11 5.47 4.98
CA ILE A 45 -3.30 5.80 5.78
C ILE A 45 -3.43 4.77 6.91
N GLY A 46 -3.71 5.26 8.12
CA GLY A 46 -3.98 4.43 9.29
C GLY A 46 -5.32 3.71 9.19
N ASP A 47 -5.33 2.42 9.48
CA ASP A 47 -6.51 1.57 9.46
C ASP A 47 -6.43 0.52 10.58
N GLY A 48 -7.32 0.63 11.57
CA GLY A 48 -7.37 -0.28 12.72
C GLY A 48 -7.85 -1.70 12.36
N GLY A 49 -8.38 -1.90 11.16
CA GLY A 49 -8.73 -3.22 10.63
C GLY A 49 -7.54 -3.98 10.05
N VAL A 50 -6.39 -3.32 9.86
CA VAL A 50 -5.16 -3.97 9.39
C VAL A 50 -4.37 -4.50 10.59
N PRO A 51 -3.99 -5.79 10.62
CA PRO A 51 -3.14 -6.34 11.67
C PRO A 51 -1.77 -5.64 11.73
N GLU A 52 -1.20 -5.50 12.92
CA GLU A 52 0.17 -4.97 13.08
C GLU A 52 1.19 -5.80 12.28
N GLY A 53 2.15 -5.11 11.66
CA GLY A 53 3.17 -5.71 10.80
C GLY A 53 2.66 -6.13 9.42
N SER A 54 1.39 -5.87 9.10
CA SER A 54 0.79 -6.14 7.79
C SER A 54 0.44 -4.85 7.05
N ALA A 55 0.30 -4.96 5.73
CA ALA A 55 -0.13 -3.87 4.89
C ALA A 55 -1.24 -4.34 3.95
N ALA A 56 -2.21 -3.46 3.69
CA ALA A 56 -3.26 -3.71 2.72
C ALA A 56 -3.29 -2.61 1.66
N MET A 57 -3.49 -3.02 0.41
CA MET A 57 -3.68 -2.11 -0.72
C MET A 57 -4.76 -2.67 -1.63
N VAL A 58 -5.65 -1.80 -2.09
CA VAL A 58 -6.63 -2.16 -3.12
C VAL A 58 -5.89 -2.24 -4.45
N PHE A 59 -5.99 -3.37 -5.13
CA PHE A 59 -5.43 -3.54 -6.47
C PHE A 59 -6.31 -2.89 -7.54
N ASN A 60 -5.78 -2.80 -8.78
CA ASN A 60 -6.50 -2.27 -9.94
C ASN A 60 -7.06 -0.85 -9.75
N GLN A 61 -6.21 0.05 -9.24
CA GLN A 61 -6.51 1.46 -9.02
C GLN A 61 -5.77 2.32 -10.05
N ALA A 62 -6.38 3.43 -10.47
CA ALA A 62 -5.85 4.25 -11.56
C ALA A 62 -4.52 4.97 -11.24
N ASN A 63 -4.25 5.26 -9.96
CA ASN A 63 -3.13 6.09 -9.53
C ASN A 63 -1.83 5.30 -9.23
N ALA A 64 -1.89 3.98 -9.03
CA ALA A 64 -0.68 3.18 -8.81
C ALA A 64 -0.88 1.72 -9.23
N SER A 65 0.15 1.15 -9.86
CA SER A 65 0.16 -0.25 -10.27
C SER A 65 0.61 -1.15 -9.12
N VAL A 66 -0.31 -1.49 -8.20
CA VAL A 66 -0.05 -2.44 -7.10
C VAL A 66 0.42 -3.81 -7.62
N ALA A 67 -0.03 -4.19 -8.84
CA ALA A 67 0.41 -5.42 -9.50
C ALA A 67 1.93 -5.46 -9.75
N ALA A 68 2.60 -4.31 -9.85
CA ALA A 68 4.06 -4.25 -9.99
C ALA A 68 4.81 -4.75 -8.74
N LEU A 69 4.14 -4.84 -7.59
CA LEU A 69 4.72 -5.36 -6.36
C LEU A 69 4.56 -6.88 -6.19
N ILE A 70 3.62 -7.50 -6.90
CA ILE A 70 3.18 -8.88 -6.61
C ILE A 70 4.03 -9.88 -7.40
N ASP A 71 4.70 -10.76 -6.66
CA ASP A 71 5.25 -11.99 -7.22
C ASP A 71 4.22 -13.11 -7.08
N ALA A 72 3.59 -13.51 -8.19
CA ALA A 72 2.57 -14.54 -8.20
C ALA A 72 3.09 -15.95 -7.81
N SER A 73 4.41 -16.14 -7.79
CA SER A 73 5.03 -17.40 -7.32
C SER A 73 5.26 -17.43 -5.81
N ALA A 74 5.23 -16.27 -5.14
CA ALA A 74 5.42 -16.17 -3.70
C ALA A 74 4.09 -16.29 -2.95
N ARG A 75 4.11 -16.94 -1.78
CA ARG A 75 2.92 -17.05 -0.91
C ARG A 75 2.51 -15.73 -0.28
N VAL A 76 3.47 -14.81 -0.11
CA VAL A 76 3.29 -13.52 0.53
C VAL A 76 4.10 -12.48 -0.24
N THR A 77 3.52 -11.31 -0.47
CA THR A 77 4.27 -10.15 -0.98
C THR A 77 4.88 -9.42 0.22
N GLY A 78 6.17 -9.67 0.48
CA GLY A 78 6.94 -8.89 1.45
C GLY A 78 7.21 -7.49 0.90
N VAL A 79 7.00 -6.47 1.71
CA VAL A 79 7.25 -5.07 1.33
C VAL A 79 8.11 -4.35 2.35
N ARG A 80 8.97 -3.46 1.85
CA ARG A 80 9.66 -2.43 2.64
C ARG A 80 8.97 -1.10 2.38
N VAL A 81 8.79 -0.32 3.44
CA VAL A 81 8.15 1.00 3.39
C VAL A 81 9.16 2.03 3.86
N GLU A 82 9.38 3.05 3.05
CA GLU A 82 10.32 4.13 3.34
C GLU A 82 9.81 5.48 2.85
N ARG A 83 10.43 6.56 3.33
CA ARG A 83 10.21 7.89 2.75
C ARG A 83 10.93 7.97 1.40
N PRO A 84 10.35 8.62 0.37
CA PRO A 84 10.98 8.77 -0.93
C PRO A 84 12.34 9.46 -0.86
#